data_AF-M1ZVI9-F1
#
_entry.id   AF-M1ZVI9-F1
#
_cell.length_a   1.000
_cell.length_b   1.000
_cell.length_c   1.000
_cell.angle_alpha   90.00
_cell.angle_beta   90.00
_cell.angle_gamma   90.00
#
_symmetry.space_group_name_H-M   'P 1'
#
loop_
_entity.id
_entity.type
_entity.pdbx_description
1 polymer ?
#
loop_
_entity_poly.entity_id
_entity_poly.type
_entity_poly.pdbx_seq_one_letter_code
_entity_poly.pdbx_strand_id
1 'polypeptide(L)' 'QISDYIKSMILKGMIRKDEKLPSTRELASMLKVSRNTIISAYEFLEDDGFIYIKKVREPLFLM' A
#
# COMPACT_ATOMS: atom_id res chain seq x y z
N GLN A 1 14.54 -1.56 2.49
CA GLN A 1 14.67 -2.18 1.15
C GLN A 1 13.35 -2.20 0.37
N ILE A 2 12.32 -2.97 0.79
CA ILE A 2 11.04 -2.98 0.04
C ILE A 2 10.28 -1.65 0.17
N SER A 3 10.24 -1.06 1.36
CA SER A 3 9.69 0.28 1.59
C SER A 3 10.37 1.32 0.70
N ASP A 4 11.70 1.33 0.62
CA ASP A 4 12.46 2.25 -0.23
C ASP A 4 12.16 2.08 -1.71
N TYR A 5 12.00 0.83 -2.17
CA TYR A 5 11.61 0.54 -3.55
C TYR A 5 10.25 1.15 -3.88
N ILE A 6 9.25 0.91 -3.04
CA ILE A 6 7.89 1.44 -3.22
C ILE A 6 7.90 2.98 -3.12
N LYS A 7 8.63 3.54 -2.15
CA LYS A 7 8.85 4.99 -1.98
C LYS A 7 9.43 5.59 -3.26
N SER A 8 10.42 4.93 -3.88
CA SER A 8 11.01 5.40 -5.13
C SER A 8 10.01 5.39 -6.29
N MET A 9 9.10 4.43 -6.36
CA MET A 9 8.05 4.39 -7.38
C MET A 9 7.06 5.55 -7.20
N ILE A 10 6.66 5.83 -5.95
CA ILE A 10 5.79 6.96 -5.60
C ILE A 10 6.48 8.28 -5.98
N LEU A 11 7.73 8.47 -5.58
CA LEU A 11 8.51 9.69 -5.86
C LEU A 11 8.77 9.92 -7.35
N LYS A 12 8.90 8.84 -8.13
CA LYS A 12 9.03 8.89 -9.60
C LYS A 12 7.68 9.14 -10.31
N GLY A 13 6.58 9.27 -9.57
CA GLY A 13 5.24 9.49 -10.13
C GLY A 13 4.68 8.27 -10.86
N MET A 14 5.26 7.09 -10.67
CA MET A 14 4.73 5.83 -11.23
C MET A 14 3.44 5.42 -10.53
N ILE A 15 3.22 5.90 -9.31
CA ILE A 15 1.99 5.76 -8.54
C ILE A 15 1.51 7.18 -8.29
N ARG A 16 0.36 7.53 -8.87
CA ARG A 16 -0.19 8.88 -8.71
C ARG A 16 -0.93 9.00 -7.39
N LYS A 17 -1.07 10.23 -6.91
CA LYS A 17 -1.96 10.55 -5.79
C LYS A 17 -3.36 9.99 -6.10
N ASP A 18 -3.98 9.36 -5.10
CA ASP A 18 -5.30 8.70 -5.17
C ASP A 18 -5.36 7.44 -6.05
N GLU A 19 -4.23 6.97 -6.59
CA GLU A 19 -4.17 5.69 -7.29
C GLU A 19 -4.14 4.52 -6.29
N LYS A 20 -4.84 3.44 -6.63
CA LYS A 20 -4.93 2.27 -5.76
C LYS A 20 -3.62 1.49 -5.81
N LEU A 21 -2.96 1.34 -4.66
CA LEU A 21 -1.85 0.41 -4.52
C LEU A 21 -2.31 -1.04 -4.71
N PRO A 22 -1.45 -1.92 -5.24
CA PRO A 22 -1.72 -3.35 -5.21
C PRO A 22 -1.98 -3.81 -3.78
N SER A 23 -2.87 -4.79 -3.62
CA SER A 23 -3.06 -5.42 -2.32
C SER A 23 -1.76 -6.07 -1.83
N THR A 24 -1.65 -6.28 -0.51
CA THR A 24 -0.47 -6.93 0.08
C THR A 24 -0.20 -8.33 -0.50
N ARG A 25 -1.24 -9.02 -0.98
CA ARG A 25 -1.13 -10.32 -1.66
C ARG A 25 -0.60 -10.21 -3.08
N GLU A 26 -1.13 -9.27 -3.86
CA GLU A 26 -0.70 -9.04 -5.24
C GLU A 26 0.77 -8.62 -5.28
N LEU A 27 1.17 -7.64 -4.46
CA LEU A 27 2.54 -7.15 -4.46
C LEU A 27 3.53 -8.22 -3.97
N ALA A 28 3.15 -9.02 -2.97
CA ALA A 28 3.97 -10.13 -2.49
C ALA A 28 4.24 -11.16 -3.60
N SER A 29 3.20 -11.49 -4.38
CA SER A 29 3.32 -12.39 -5.54
C SER A 29 4.21 -11.80 -6.63
N MET A 30 4.01 -10.52 -6.99
CA MET A 30 4.79 -9.82 -8.01
C MET A 30 6.28 -9.75 -7.66
N LEU A 31 6.59 -9.45 -6.39
CA LEU A 31 7.97 -9.30 -5.92
C LEU A 31 8.59 -10.60 -5.40
N LYS A 32 7.82 -11.70 -5.37
CA LYS A 32 8.24 -13.00 -4.83
C LYS A 32 8.80 -12.92 -3.40
N VAL A 33 8.15 -12.14 -2.54
CA VAL A 33 8.49 -11.98 -1.12
C VAL A 33 7.33 -12.37 -0.22
N SER A 34 7.58 -12.51 1.08
CA SER A 34 6.52 -12.83 2.04
C SER A 34 5.50 -11.69 2.15
N ARG A 35 4.24 -12.04 2.39
CA ARG A 35 3.17 -11.06 2.65
C ARG A 35 3.50 -10.16 3.85
N ASN A 36 4.09 -10.71 4.91
CA ASN A 36 4.46 -9.95 6.10
C ASN A 36 5.48 -8.85 5.78
N THR A 37 6.43 -9.15 4.87
CA THR A 37 7.39 -8.15 4.38
C THR A 37 6.68 -6.97 3.70
N ILE A 38 5.63 -7.24 2.90
CA ILE A 38 4.84 -6.18 2.26
C ILE A 38 4.01 -5.42 3.29
N ILE A 39 3.41 -6.10 4.27
CA ILE A 39 2.63 -5.47 5.34
C ILE A 39 3.52 -4.46 6.08
N SER A 40 4.69 -4.88 6.57
CA SER A 40 5.59 -3.99 7.28
C SER A 40 6.11 -2.83 6.42
N ALA A 41 6.27 -3.05 5.11
CA ALA A 41 6.63 -1.97 4.20
C ALA A 41 5.50 -0.96 4.01
N TYR A 42 4.24 -1.41 3.93
CA TYR A 42 3.08 -0.52 3.84
C TYR A 42 2.85 0.24 5.15
N GLU A 43 2.98 -0.41 6.31
CA GLU A 43 2.90 0.24 7.63
C GLU A 43 3.94 1.36 7.73
N PHE A 44 5.20 1.08 7.38
CA PHE A 44 6.25 2.10 7.38
C PHE A 44 5.94 3.29 6.44
N LEU A 45 5.37 3.03 5.27
CA LEU A 45 5.01 4.08 4.32
C LEU A 45 3.78 4.88 4.76
N GLU A 46 2.86 4.26 5.50
CA GLU A 46 1.72 4.94 6.10
C GLU A 46 2.18 5.85 7.25
N ASP A 47 3.06 5.35 8.12
CA ASP A 47 3.68 6.12 9.21
C ASP A 47 4.49 7.31 8.70
N ASP A 48 5.24 7.14 7.60
CA ASP A 48 5.98 8.22 6.93
C ASP A 48 5.05 9.19 6.15
N GLY A 49 3.76 8.88 6.01
CA GLY A 49 2.77 9.72 5.31
C GLY A 49 2.79 9.63 3.77
N PHE A 50 3.43 8.61 3.19
CA PHE A 50 3.45 8.40 1.73
C PHE A 50 2.17 7.74 1.21
N ILE A 51 1.50 6.93 2.03
CA ILE A 51 0.28 6.20 1.67
C ILE A 51 -0.74 6.31 2.81
N TYR A 52 -2.00 5.98 2.53
CA TYR A 52 -3.04 5.89 3.56
C TYR A 52 -3.98 4.73 3.26
N ILE A 53 -4.44 4.05 4.29
CA ILE A 53 -5.45 2.99 4.12
C ILE A 53 -6.83 3.63 4.06
N LYS A 54 -7.41 3.68 2.85
CA LYS A 54 -8.83 4.02 2.68
C LYS A 54 -9.70 2.85 3.12
N LYS A 55 -10.22 2.91 4.36
CA LYS A 55 -11.27 1.97 4.80
C LYS A 55 -12.51 2.19 3.94
N VAL A 56 -12.92 1.16 3.21
CA VAL A 56 -14.22 1.15 2.54
C VAL A 56 -15.26 1.12 3.66
N ARG A 57 -16.01 2.22 3.84
CA ARG A 57 -17.06 2.30 4.85
C ARG A 57 -18.09 1.19 4.58
N GLU A 58 -18.46 0.48 5.63
CA GLU A 58 -19.54 -0.50 5.58
C GLU A 58 -20.85 0.17 5.15
N PRO A 59 -21.71 -0.50 4.37
CA PRO A 59 -23.03 0.03 4.05
C PRO A 59 -23.82 0.22 5.34
N LEU A 60 -24.22 1.46 5.60
CA LEU A 60 -25.18 1.77 6.67
C LEU A 60 -26.55 1.28 6.22
N PHE A 61 -27.07 0.24 6.87
CA PHE A 61 -28.46 -0.19 6.71
C PHE A 61 -29.32 0.52 7.76
N LEU A 62 -30.50 0.99 7.36
CA LEU A 62 -31.52 1.54 8.27
C LEU A 62 -32.09 0.42 9.17
N MET A 63 -32.01 0.60 10.50
CA MET A 63 -33.18 0.72 11.39
C MET A 63 -32.73 1.16 12.80
#